data_AF-A0A5N7C839-F1
#
_entry.id   AF-A0A5N7C839-F1
#
_cell.length_a   1.000
_cell.length_b   1.000
_cell.length_c   1.000
_cell.angle_alpha   90.00
_cell.angle_beta   90.00
_cell.angle_gamma   90.00
#
_symmetry.space_group_name_H-M   'P 1'
#
loop_
_entity.id
_entity.type
_entity.pdbx_description
1 polymer ?
#
loop_
_entity_poly.entity_id
_entity_poly.type
_entity_poly.pdbx_seq_one_letter_code
_entity_poly.pdbx_strand_id
1 'polypeptide(L)'
;MSSLLFDCGVFIPIDCRKGIYYQLSGIPLSVLEPVNKPPREHDPSSKIAQTAESNSLLPAGAARNSKVQGNTEDHRRDISKPNSIVFFRRHMLYARPAFDAKGMVQSGLSSRHVLNRFPSSDSLTQTVHVMKYLFPRQFGLHNVFTCPPDARTSTLPVNNYSSREQEIAKQSGSLKVPKRLRGKAVELVRQLQNRNKQCSYEKLLRYYCPPQVCHTVFHP
;
A
#
# COMPACT_ATOMS: atom_id res chain seq x y z
N MET A 1 17.03 -18.63 7.07
CA MET A 1 16.34 -18.68 5.77
C MET A 1 15.46 -17.46 5.52
N SER A 2 14.71 -16.95 6.50
CA SER A 2 13.85 -15.77 6.32
C SER A 2 14.60 -14.52 5.87
N SER A 3 15.75 -14.20 6.48
CA SER A 3 16.60 -13.06 6.11
C SER A 3 16.95 -13.05 4.62
N LEU A 4 17.30 -14.21 4.05
CA LEU A 4 17.64 -14.33 2.63
C LEU A 4 16.48 -13.91 1.70
N LEU A 5 15.23 -14.17 2.10
CA LEU A 5 14.05 -13.80 1.30
C LEU A 5 13.64 -12.33 1.48
N PHE A 6 14.03 -11.68 2.58
CA PHE A 6 13.70 -10.27 2.82
C PHE A 6 14.81 -9.32 2.35
N ASP A 7 16.06 -9.73 2.50
CA ASP A 7 17.22 -8.86 2.30
C ASP A 7 17.91 -9.09 0.95
N CYS A 8 17.61 -10.21 0.26
CA CYS A 8 18.23 -10.53 -1.03
C CYS A 8 17.24 -10.58 -2.19
N GLY A 9 17.72 -10.18 -3.38
CA GLY A 9 17.03 -10.39 -4.64
C GLY A 9 17.20 -11.82 -5.13
N VAL A 10 16.17 -12.67 -4.97
CA VAL A 10 16.18 -14.04 -5.49
C VAL A 10 15.55 -14.05 -6.88
N PHE A 11 16.24 -14.66 -7.84
CA PHE A 11 15.80 -14.75 -9.23
C PHE A 11 15.62 -16.21 -9.63
N ILE A 12 14.53 -16.51 -10.34
CA ILE A 12 14.27 -17.82 -10.94
C ILE A 12 14.26 -17.68 -12.46
N PRO A 13 14.92 -18.58 -13.21
CA PRO A 13 14.85 -18.56 -14.67
C PRO A 13 13.44 -18.91 -15.15
N ILE A 14 12.87 -18.07 -16.02
CA ILE A 14 11.69 -18.42 -16.83
C ILE A 14 12.14 -19.11 -18.12
N ASP A 15 13.17 -18.56 -18.75
CA ASP A 15 13.81 -19.12 -19.93
C ASP A 15 15.33 -18.94 -19.79
N CYS A 16 16.01 -20.02 -19.43
CA CYS A 16 17.46 -20.03 -19.23
C CYS A 16 18.23 -19.78 -20.53
N ARG A 17 17.68 -20.15 -21.70
CA ARG A 17 18.35 -19.97 -22.99
C ARG A 17 18.32 -18.51 -23.43
N LYS A 18 17.25 -17.79 -23.08
CA LYS A 18 17.09 -16.36 -23.38
C LYS A 18 17.59 -15.44 -22.25
N GLY A 19 18.08 -16.00 -21.14
CA GLY A 19 18.49 -15.22 -19.98
C GLY A 19 17.33 -14.44 -19.35
N ILE A 20 16.10 -14.94 -19.44
CA ILE A 20 14.91 -14.29 -18.89
C ILE A 20 14.68 -14.82 -17.47
N TYR A 21 14.77 -13.92 -16.50
CA TYR A 21 14.60 -14.24 -15.08
C TYR A 21 13.43 -13.48 -14.46
N TYR A 22 12.78 -14.13 -13.49
CA TYR A 22 11.75 -13.55 -12.65
C TYR A 22 12.30 -13.30 -11.25
N GLN A 23 12.20 -12.05 -10.78
CA GLN A 23 12.57 -11.70 -9.42
C GLN A 23 11.46 -12.11 -8.44
N LEU A 24 11.75 -13.12 -7.62
CA LEU A 24 10.85 -13.59 -6.57
C LEU A 24 10.80 -12.66 -5.34
N SER A 25 11.96 -12.14 -4.94
CA SER A 25 12.14 -11.41 -3.69
C SER A 25 13.12 -10.25 -3.82
N GLY A 26 13.28 -9.46 -2.75
CA GLY A 26 14.18 -8.30 -2.70
C GLY A 26 13.61 -7.03 -3.33
N ILE A 27 14.43 -5.98 -3.36
CA ILE A 27 14.08 -4.68 -3.93
C ILE A 27 13.95 -4.83 -5.46
N PRO A 28 12.83 -4.42 -6.08
CA PRO A 28 12.68 -4.50 -7.53
C PRO A 28 13.80 -3.78 -8.26
N LEU A 29 14.34 -4.39 -9.33
CA LEU A 29 15.42 -3.79 -10.13
C LEU A 29 15.10 -2.38 -10.64
N SER A 30 13.82 -2.07 -10.89
CA SER A 30 13.37 -0.73 -11.33
C SER A 30 13.58 0.39 -10.31
N VAL A 31 13.83 0.03 -9.05
CA VAL A 31 14.05 0.97 -7.93
C VAL A 31 15.54 1.15 -7.66
N LEU A 32 16.39 0.24 -8.13
CA LEU A 32 17.84 0.32 -7.92
C LEU A 32 18.45 1.35 -8.87
N GLU A 33 19.41 2.13 -8.35
CA GLU A 33 20.21 2.99 -9.21
C GLU A 33 21.16 2.14 -10.08
N PRO A 34 21.26 2.42 -11.39
CA PRO A 34 22.25 1.77 -12.24
C PRO A 34 23.66 2.04 -11.72
N VAL A 35 24.47 0.97 -11.57
CA VAL A 35 25.85 1.04 -11.06
C VAL A 35 26.76 1.89 -11.97
N ASN A 36 26.44 1.95 -13.27
CA ASN A 36 27.20 2.70 -14.26
C ASN A 36 26.51 4.02 -14.58
N LYS A 37 26.58 4.99 -13.66
CA LYS A 37 26.50 6.39 -14.07
C LYS A 37 27.83 6.69 -14.79
N PRO A 38 27.83 7.09 -16.08
CA PRO A 38 29.05 7.64 -16.66
C PRO A 38 29.48 8.85 -15.80
N PRO A 39 30.79 9.14 -15.68
CA PRO A 39 31.26 10.30 -14.93
C PRO A 39 30.48 11.52 -15.42
N ARG A 40 29.76 12.15 -14.50
CA ARG A 40 29.19 13.47 -14.78
C ARG A 40 30.38 14.38 -15.00
N GLU A 41 30.55 14.87 -16.21
CA GLU A 41 31.42 16.01 -16.47
C GLU A 41 31.00 17.11 -15.51
N HIS A 42 31.93 17.48 -14.64
CA HIS A 42 31.77 18.55 -13.68
C HIS A 42 31.66 19.87 -14.44
N ASP A 43 30.50 20.51 -14.40
CA ASP A 43 30.46 21.98 -14.39
C ASP A 43 30.66 22.48 -12.95
N PRO A 44 31.52 23.49 -12.70
CA PRO A 44 32.10 23.73 -11.40
C PRO A 44 31.32 24.80 -10.62
N SER A 45 30.52 24.38 -9.64
CA SER A 45 30.23 25.17 -8.42
C SER A 45 29.43 24.29 -7.46
N SER A 46 30.05 23.55 -6.54
CA SER A 46 30.41 24.11 -5.25
C SER A 46 31.18 23.06 -4.45
N LYS A 47 32.43 23.40 -4.14
CA LYS A 47 33.23 22.94 -3.00
C LYS A 47 32.51 23.41 -1.71
N ILE A 48 32.47 22.75 -0.55
CA ILE A 48 33.30 21.74 0.14
C ILE A 48 32.44 21.12 1.27
N ALA A 49 32.73 19.87 1.61
CA ALA A 49 32.23 19.18 2.81
C ALA A 49 32.97 19.63 4.08
N GLN A 50 32.30 19.67 5.24
CA GLN A 50 32.69 18.87 6.42
C GLN A 50 31.87 19.21 7.69
N THR A 51 31.67 18.12 8.42
CA THR A 51 31.34 17.84 9.83
C THR A 51 31.64 18.88 10.93
N ALA A 52 30.79 18.76 11.98
CA ALA A 52 31.03 18.94 13.42
C ALA A 52 30.75 20.31 14.10
N GLU A 53 29.75 20.24 14.99
CA GLU A 53 29.63 20.81 16.35
C GLU A 53 29.74 22.32 16.66
N SER A 54 28.83 22.72 17.56
CA SER A 54 28.96 23.77 18.59
C SER A 54 28.44 25.20 18.32
N ASN A 55 27.34 25.48 19.04
CA ASN A 55 27.02 26.66 19.86
C ASN A 55 27.11 28.11 19.30
N SER A 56 25.96 28.78 19.49
CA SER A 56 25.78 30.08 20.16
C SER A 56 25.60 31.38 19.32
N LEU A 57 24.43 31.98 19.60
CA LEU A 57 24.13 33.41 19.81
C LEU A 57 24.01 34.37 18.60
N LEU A 58 22.84 35.02 18.59
CA LEU A 58 22.45 36.23 17.83
C LEU A 58 23.32 37.43 18.24
N PRO A 59 23.41 38.52 17.44
CA PRO A 59 22.39 39.58 17.55
C PRO A 59 22.02 40.36 16.25
N ALA A 60 20.75 40.78 16.24
CA ALA A 60 20.15 42.04 15.78
C ALA A 60 20.73 42.84 14.59
N GLY A 61 19.84 43.19 13.65
CA GLY A 61 19.94 44.47 12.91
C GLY A 61 19.28 44.54 11.54
N ALA A 62 18.28 45.43 11.45
CA ALA A 62 17.84 46.16 10.25
C ALA A 62 16.94 45.46 9.20
N ALA A 63 15.70 45.95 9.17
CA ALA A 63 14.68 45.73 8.17
C ALA A 63 15.09 46.17 6.76
N ARG A 64 14.57 45.47 5.74
CA ARG A 64 14.13 46.07 4.47
C ARG A 64 13.13 45.16 3.75
N ASN A 65 11.93 45.69 3.56
CA ASN A 65 10.85 45.13 2.74
C ASN A 65 11.31 44.99 1.28
N SER A 66 11.00 43.86 0.65
CA SER A 66 10.90 43.73 -0.80
C SER A 66 9.78 42.74 -1.14
N LYS A 67 8.63 43.30 -1.53
CA LYS A 67 7.53 42.58 -2.19
C LYS A 67 8.02 42.07 -3.54
N VAL A 68 8.07 40.75 -3.75
CA VAL A 68 8.00 40.09 -5.06
C VAL A 68 7.35 38.72 -4.79
N GLN A 69 6.03 38.65 -4.99
CA GLN A 69 5.40 37.97 -6.13
C GLN A 69 5.14 36.51 -5.80
N GLY A 70 3.85 36.17 -5.69
CA GLY A 70 3.40 34.83 -5.38
C GLY A 70 3.93 33.81 -6.38
N ASN A 71 4.41 32.70 -5.85
CA ASN A 71 4.34 31.43 -6.53
C ASN A 71 3.28 30.63 -5.79
N THR A 72 2.07 30.67 -6.34
CA THR A 72 1.12 29.57 -6.28
C THR A 72 1.91 28.29 -6.45
N GLU A 73 2.08 27.51 -5.38
CA GLU A 73 2.65 26.17 -5.49
C GLU A 73 1.68 25.36 -6.34
N ASP A 74 1.98 25.30 -7.63
CA ASP A 74 1.41 24.35 -8.57
C ASP A 74 1.90 22.97 -8.13
N HIS A 75 1.27 22.43 -7.09
CA HIS A 75 1.27 21.01 -6.78
C HIS A 75 0.58 20.29 -7.96
N ARG A 76 1.28 20.23 -9.10
CA ARG A 76 1.09 19.19 -10.09
C ARG A 76 1.27 17.90 -9.32
N ARG A 77 0.13 17.35 -8.90
CA ARG A 77 -0.01 16.05 -8.24
C ARG A 77 0.84 15.08 -9.04
N ASP A 78 2.04 14.76 -8.56
CA ASP A 78 2.92 13.82 -9.23
C ASP A 78 2.20 12.48 -9.24
N ILE A 79 1.58 12.19 -10.38
CA ILE A 79 0.85 10.94 -10.58
C ILE A 79 1.91 9.86 -10.66
N SER A 80 1.91 8.95 -9.68
CA SER A 80 2.78 7.78 -9.71
C SER A 80 2.60 7.04 -11.04
N LYS A 81 3.69 6.82 -11.76
CA LYS A 81 3.65 6.10 -13.03
C LYS A 81 3.10 4.68 -12.80
N PRO A 82 2.32 4.09 -13.71
CA PRO A 82 1.74 2.76 -13.49
C PRO A 82 2.78 1.66 -13.19
N ASN A 83 3.98 1.79 -13.74
CA ASN A 83 5.10 0.87 -13.51
C ASN A 83 5.76 1.02 -12.12
N SER A 84 5.47 2.08 -11.37
CA SER A 84 5.96 2.24 -9.99
C SER A 84 5.11 1.52 -8.95
N ILE A 85 4.01 0.88 -9.37
CA ILE A 85 3.14 0.13 -8.46
C ILE A 85 3.78 -1.20 -8.12
N VAL A 86 4.19 -1.34 -6.86
CA VAL A 86 4.78 -2.57 -6.33
C VAL A 86 3.70 -3.39 -5.64
N PHE A 87 3.57 -4.66 -6.06
CA PHE A 87 2.80 -5.64 -5.31
C PHE A 87 3.66 -6.22 -4.19
N PHE A 88 3.20 -6.09 -2.94
CA PHE A 88 3.91 -6.61 -1.77
C PHE A 88 3.76 -8.12 -1.67
N ARG A 89 4.46 -8.87 -2.53
CA ARG A 89 4.46 -10.35 -2.55
C ARG A 89 4.79 -10.96 -1.20
N ARG A 90 5.64 -10.30 -0.42
CA ARG A 90 5.95 -10.72 0.95
C ARG A 90 4.72 -10.82 1.87
N HIS A 91 3.71 -9.98 1.69
CA HIS A 91 2.45 -10.08 2.44
C HIS A 91 1.52 -11.16 1.86
N MET A 92 1.75 -11.62 0.63
CA MET A 92 1.01 -12.72 0.04
C MET A 92 1.63 -14.08 0.39
N LEU A 93 2.96 -14.17 0.38
CA LEU A 93 3.71 -15.41 0.50
C LEU A 93 4.20 -15.70 1.93
N TYR A 94 4.48 -14.66 2.71
CA TYR A 94 5.15 -14.78 4.02
C TYR A 94 4.39 -14.09 5.16
N ALA A 95 3.16 -13.64 4.91
CA ALA A 95 2.34 -13.08 5.99
C ALA A 95 2.05 -14.17 7.02
N ARG A 96 2.16 -13.80 8.30
CA ARG A 96 1.74 -14.69 9.37
C ARG A 96 0.21 -14.82 9.33
N PRO A 97 -0.33 -16.05 9.52
CA PRO A 97 -1.76 -16.23 9.63
C PRO A 97 -2.30 -15.46 10.84
N ALA A 98 -3.53 -14.96 10.73
CA ALA A 98 -4.27 -14.44 11.86
C ALA A 98 -4.83 -15.61 12.68
N PHE A 99 -4.84 -15.47 14.00
CA PHE A 99 -5.39 -16.46 14.92
C PHE A 99 -6.63 -15.91 15.61
N ASP A 100 -7.59 -16.77 15.86
CA ASP A 100 -8.74 -16.45 16.70
C ASP A 100 -8.37 -16.51 18.19
N ALA A 101 -9.32 -16.16 19.06
CA ALA A 101 -9.13 -16.22 20.52
C ALA A 101 -8.90 -17.65 21.05
N LYS A 102 -9.20 -18.68 20.24
CA LYS A 102 -9.00 -20.10 20.57
C LYS A 102 -7.63 -20.61 20.08
N GLY A 103 -6.83 -19.76 19.42
CA GLY A 103 -5.55 -20.14 18.83
C GLY A 103 -5.66 -20.86 17.48
N MET A 104 -6.85 -20.92 16.88
CA MET A 104 -7.07 -21.52 15.57
C MET A 104 -6.85 -20.48 14.47
N VAL A 105 -6.39 -20.93 13.30
CA VAL A 105 -6.17 -20.05 12.15
C VAL A 105 -7.50 -19.47 11.67
N GLN A 106 -7.60 -18.14 11.65
CA GLN A 106 -8.76 -17.43 11.15
C GLN A 106 -8.88 -17.64 9.63
N SER A 107 -10.02 -18.20 9.21
CA SER A 107 -10.34 -18.37 7.79
C SER A 107 -10.95 -17.09 7.20
N GLY A 108 -10.50 -16.70 6.01
CA GLY A 108 -11.06 -15.58 5.25
C GLY A 108 -10.48 -14.21 5.60
N LEU A 109 -11.28 -13.16 5.42
CA LEU A 109 -10.88 -11.77 5.67
C LEU A 109 -10.85 -11.47 7.18
N SER A 110 -9.93 -10.61 7.61
CA SER A 110 -9.85 -10.18 9.02
C SER A 110 -11.07 -9.38 9.46
N SER A 111 -11.35 -9.32 10.76
CA SER A 111 -12.45 -8.49 11.32
C SER A 111 -12.28 -6.99 11.03
N ARG A 112 -11.03 -6.54 10.82
CA ARG A 112 -10.72 -5.14 10.47
C ARG A 112 -11.09 -4.80 9.03
N HIS A 113 -11.24 -5.79 8.16
CA HIS A 113 -11.52 -5.55 6.74
C HIS A 113 -12.88 -4.86 6.56
N VAL A 114 -12.97 -3.92 5.62
CA VAL A 114 -14.17 -3.08 5.42
C VAL A 114 -15.43 -3.91 5.16
N LEU A 115 -15.34 -5.00 4.42
CA LEU A 115 -16.48 -5.89 4.13
C LEU A 115 -16.99 -6.65 5.36
N ASN A 116 -16.12 -6.87 6.36
CA ASN A 116 -16.50 -7.52 7.61
C ASN A 116 -17.02 -6.50 8.64
N ARG A 117 -16.51 -5.27 8.61
CA ARG A 117 -17.01 -4.16 9.45
C ARG A 117 -18.38 -3.66 9.02
N PHE A 118 -18.65 -3.67 7.71
CA PHE A 118 -19.91 -3.24 7.11
C PHE A 118 -20.52 -4.37 6.28
N PRO A 119 -21.02 -5.45 6.91
CA PRO A 119 -21.50 -6.63 6.20
C PRO A 119 -22.92 -6.45 5.62
N SER A 120 -23.71 -5.52 6.14
CA SER A 120 -25.09 -5.27 5.71
C SER A 120 -25.15 -4.36 4.47
N SER A 121 -25.98 -4.76 3.50
CA SER A 121 -26.33 -3.95 2.32
C SER A 121 -27.52 -3.00 2.55
N ASP A 122 -28.16 -3.10 3.72
CA ASP A 122 -29.45 -2.46 3.98
C ASP A 122 -29.32 -0.93 4.01
N SER A 123 -28.23 -0.44 4.60
CA SER A 123 -27.93 0.99 4.65
C SER A 123 -27.10 1.45 3.46
N LEU A 124 -27.61 2.44 2.72
CA LEU A 124 -26.85 3.12 1.67
C LEU A 124 -25.57 3.73 2.23
N THR A 125 -25.60 4.32 3.43
CA THR A 125 -24.42 4.93 4.08
C THR A 125 -23.28 3.93 4.26
N GLN A 126 -23.59 2.71 4.70
CA GLN A 126 -22.60 1.64 4.84
C GLN A 126 -22.04 1.19 3.49
N THR A 127 -22.91 1.06 2.49
CA THR A 127 -22.49 0.72 1.11
C THR A 127 -21.57 1.79 0.56
N VAL A 128 -21.91 3.08 0.74
CA VAL A 128 -21.08 4.21 0.31
C VAL A 128 -19.74 4.22 1.05
N HIS A 129 -19.71 3.85 2.34
CA HIS A 129 -18.47 3.71 3.08
C HIS A 129 -17.57 2.62 2.49
N VAL A 130 -18.13 1.46 2.12
CA VAL A 130 -17.39 0.41 1.39
C VAL A 130 -16.91 0.94 0.03
N MET A 131 -17.74 1.70 -0.69
CA MET A 131 -17.36 2.30 -1.97
C MET A 131 -16.19 3.30 -1.84
N LYS A 132 -16.04 3.99 -0.71
CA LYS A 132 -14.86 4.85 -0.45
C LYS A 132 -13.56 4.05 -0.43
N TYR A 133 -13.60 2.80 0.05
CA TYR A 133 -12.44 1.91 0.00
C TYR A 133 -12.13 1.39 -1.40
N LEU A 134 -13.17 1.07 -2.19
CA LEU A 134 -13.02 0.51 -3.54
C LEU A 134 -12.70 1.58 -4.60
N PHE A 135 -13.28 2.77 -4.47
CA PHE A 135 -13.16 3.86 -5.45
C PHE A 135 -12.64 5.16 -4.83
N PRO A 136 -11.52 5.13 -4.08
CA PRO A 136 -11.06 6.26 -3.27
C PRO A 136 -10.96 7.56 -4.08
N ARG A 137 -10.40 7.49 -5.29
CA ARG A 137 -10.25 8.66 -6.17
C ARG A 137 -11.57 9.38 -6.47
N GLN A 138 -12.66 8.64 -6.66
CA GLN A 138 -13.97 9.23 -6.99
C GLN A 138 -14.58 9.97 -5.80
N PHE A 139 -14.17 9.60 -4.59
CA PHE A 139 -14.51 10.28 -3.35
C PHE A 139 -13.45 11.32 -2.95
N GLY A 140 -12.45 11.58 -3.79
CA GLY A 140 -11.36 12.52 -3.49
C GLY A 140 -10.34 12.00 -2.49
N LEU A 141 -10.37 10.70 -2.18
CA LEU A 141 -9.41 10.02 -1.31
C LEU A 141 -8.13 9.66 -2.09
N HIS A 142 -7.00 9.65 -1.40
CA HIS A 142 -5.71 9.31 -1.94
C HIS A 142 -5.63 7.80 -2.28
N ASN A 143 -4.85 7.49 -3.30
CA ASN A 143 -4.59 6.13 -3.75
C ASN A 143 -3.15 6.03 -4.28
N VAL A 144 -2.76 4.82 -4.70
CA VAL A 144 -1.39 4.52 -5.14
C VAL A 144 -0.92 5.44 -6.29
N PHE A 145 -1.85 5.94 -7.11
CA PHE A 145 -1.55 6.80 -8.25
C PHE A 145 -1.52 8.30 -7.90
N THR A 146 -2.02 8.72 -6.74
CA THR A 146 -2.27 10.16 -6.48
C THR A 146 -1.53 10.70 -5.27
N CYS A 147 -0.88 9.85 -4.49
CA CYS A 147 -0.11 10.27 -3.32
C CYS A 147 1.10 9.35 -3.19
N PRO A 148 2.31 9.82 -3.53
CA PRO A 148 3.53 9.09 -3.23
C PRO A 148 3.66 8.93 -1.70
N PRO A 149 4.27 7.83 -1.22
CA PRO A 149 4.47 7.62 0.21
C PRO A 149 5.33 8.74 0.80
N ASP A 150 4.97 9.22 1.99
CA ASP A 150 5.85 10.09 2.75
C ASP A 150 7.05 9.26 3.23
N ALA A 151 8.24 9.59 2.72
CA ALA A 151 9.50 8.92 3.08
C ALA A 151 9.81 9.00 4.59
N ARG A 152 9.16 9.92 5.33
CA ARG A 152 9.32 10.11 6.77
C ARG A 152 8.45 9.18 7.62
N THR A 153 7.33 8.68 7.09
CA THR A 153 6.30 7.97 7.87
C THR A 153 6.19 6.51 7.49
N SER A 154 6.51 6.16 6.24
CA SER A 154 6.34 4.81 5.72
C SER A 154 7.69 4.16 5.46
N THR A 155 7.95 3.01 6.11
CA THR A 155 9.05 2.11 5.75
C THR A 155 8.81 1.41 4.39
N LEU A 156 7.65 1.63 3.79
CA LEU A 156 7.23 1.03 2.52
C LEU A 156 7.12 2.07 1.39
N PRO A 157 7.44 1.67 0.13
CA PRO A 157 7.27 2.51 -1.07
C PRO A 157 5.82 2.85 -1.41
N VAL A 158 4.83 2.46 -0.60
CA VAL A 158 3.41 2.72 -0.81
C VAL A 158 2.74 2.84 0.56
N ASN A 159 1.75 3.73 0.68
CA ASN A 159 0.94 3.89 1.89
C ASN A 159 0.13 2.62 2.23
N ASN A 160 -0.06 2.36 3.53
CA ASN A 160 -0.88 1.23 3.97
C ASN A 160 -2.38 1.57 3.87
N TYR A 161 -3.05 1.00 2.86
CA TYR A 161 -4.48 1.20 2.61
C TYR A 161 -5.39 0.18 3.32
N SER A 162 -4.87 -0.64 4.25
CA SER A 162 -5.69 -1.60 4.99
C SER A 162 -6.75 -0.94 5.87
N SER A 163 -6.54 0.30 6.31
CA SER A 163 -7.53 1.13 7.01
C SER A 163 -7.49 2.55 6.45
N ARG A 164 -8.65 3.09 6.12
CA ARG A 164 -8.81 4.47 5.59
C ARG A 164 -9.66 5.35 6.51
N GLU A 165 -9.98 4.89 7.72
CA GLU A 165 -10.94 5.56 8.59
C GLU A 165 -10.53 6.99 8.97
N GLN A 166 -9.24 7.23 9.24
CA GLN A 166 -8.74 8.58 9.55
C GLN A 166 -8.86 9.53 8.35
N GLU A 167 -8.60 9.01 7.15
CA GLU A 167 -8.72 9.75 5.90
C GLU A 167 -10.19 10.10 5.60
N ILE A 168 -11.06 9.10 5.74
CA ILE A 168 -12.51 9.23 5.52
C ILE A 168 -13.15 10.16 6.55
N ALA A 169 -12.67 10.16 7.80
CA ALA A 169 -13.16 11.06 8.86
C ALA A 169 -12.79 12.53 8.59
N LYS A 170 -11.62 12.80 8.01
CA LYS A 170 -11.18 14.15 7.63
C LYS A 170 -11.99 14.72 6.47
N GLN A 171 -12.46 13.87 5.56
CA GLN A 171 -13.40 14.28 4.53
C GLN A 171 -14.81 14.36 5.14
N SER A 172 -15.25 15.58 5.49
CA SER A 172 -16.60 15.86 6.00
C SER A 172 -17.64 15.06 5.22
N GLY A 173 -18.42 14.25 5.95
CA GLY A 173 -19.18 13.08 5.48
C GLY A 173 -20.19 13.32 4.35
N SER A 174 -19.71 13.63 3.15
CA SER A 174 -20.55 13.69 1.97
C SER A 174 -21.02 12.28 1.65
N LEU A 175 -22.29 11.99 1.97
CA LEU A 175 -23.01 10.79 1.53
C LEU A 175 -23.27 10.79 0.01
N LYS A 176 -22.83 11.84 -0.69
CA LYS A 176 -23.07 12.04 -2.10
C LYS A 176 -22.29 11.01 -2.91
N VAL A 177 -23.03 10.07 -3.50
CA VAL A 177 -22.47 9.15 -4.48
C VAL A 177 -22.05 9.94 -5.72
N PRO A 178 -20.77 9.88 -6.14
CA PRO A 178 -20.28 10.52 -7.34
C PRO A 178 -21.09 10.09 -8.56
N LYS A 179 -21.37 11.01 -9.50
CA LYS A 179 -22.25 10.75 -10.65
C LYS A 179 -21.91 9.44 -11.39
N ARG A 180 -20.60 9.16 -11.57
CA ARG A 180 -20.07 7.97 -12.25
C ARG A 180 -20.38 6.65 -11.54
N LEU A 181 -20.58 6.69 -10.22
CA LEU A 181 -20.78 5.51 -9.39
C LEU A 181 -22.23 5.29 -9.00
N ARG A 182 -23.18 6.11 -9.47
CA ARG A 182 -24.61 5.94 -9.16
C ARG A 182 -25.18 4.73 -9.88
N GLY A 183 -26.23 4.14 -9.30
CA GLY A 183 -26.95 3.01 -9.89
C GLY A 183 -26.17 1.71 -9.78
N LYS A 184 -25.78 1.13 -10.92
CA LYS A 184 -25.24 -0.24 -11.02
C LYS A 184 -24.02 -0.50 -10.13
N ALA A 185 -23.12 0.46 -9.98
CA ALA A 185 -21.95 0.26 -9.13
C ALA A 185 -22.32 0.11 -7.64
N VAL A 186 -23.28 0.88 -7.14
CA VAL A 186 -23.81 0.73 -5.77
C VAL A 186 -24.41 -0.66 -5.60
N GLU A 187 -25.20 -1.11 -6.58
CA GLU A 187 -25.84 -2.43 -6.53
C GLU A 187 -24.82 -3.58 -6.53
N LEU A 188 -23.77 -3.47 -7.34
CA LEU A 188 -22.68 -4.45 -7.34
C LEU A 188 -21.95 -4.49 -5.99
N VAL A 189 -21.74 -3.35 -5.34
CA VAL A 189 -21.13 -3.33 -4.00
C VAL A 189 -22.06 -3.95 -2.96
N ARG A 190 -23.38 -3.73 -3.04
CA ARG A 190 -24.35 -4.42 -2.17
C ARG A 190 -24.31 -5.93 -2.35
N GLN A 191 -24.28 -6.40 -3.59
CA GLN A 191 -24.14 -7.83 -3.90
C GLN A 191 -22.81 -8.39 -3.37
N LEU A 192 -21.71 -7.64 -3.49
CA LEU A 192 -20.42 -8.02 -2.92
C LEU A 192 -20.49 -8.15 -1.39
N GLN A 193 -21.10 -7.19 -0.69
CA GLN A 193 -21.29 -7.24 0.77
C GLN A 193 -22.09 -8.48 1.17
N ASN A 194 -23.22 -8.73 0.51
CA ASN A 194 -24.08 -9.87 0.82
C ASN A 194 -23.40 -11.21 0.57
N ARG A 195 -22.68 -11.34 -0.56
CA ARG A 195 -21.90 -12.55 -0.86
C ARG A 195 -20.77 -12.76 0.13
N ASN A 196 -20.06 -11.69 0.52
CA ASN A 196 -19.00 -11.76 1.52
C ASN A 196 -19.56 -12.22 2.89
N LYS A 197 -20.68 -11.63 3.33
CA LYS A 197 -21.37 -11.99 4.57
C LYS A 197 -21.79 -13.46 4.61
N GLN A 198 -22.25 -14.00 3.48
CA GLN A 198 -22.69 -15.39 3.36
C GLN A 198 -21.54 -16.37 3.04
N CYS A 199 -20.34 -15.87 2.75
CA CYS A 199 -19.22 -16.70 2.34
C CYS A 199 -18.67 -17.51 3.52
N SER A 200 -18.82 -18.84 3.47
CA SER A 200 -18.15 -19.73 4.40
C SER A 200 -16.73 -20.01 3.91
N TYR A 201 -15.81 -19.12 4.29
CA TYR A 201 -14.38 -19.23 3.93
C TYR A 201 -13.75 -20.55 4.37
N GLU A 202 -14.16 -21.08 5.53
CA GLU A 202 -13.67 -22.35 6.05
C GLU A 202 -14.07 -23.53 5.15
N LYS A 203 -15.33 -23.58 4.69
CA LYS A 203 -15.79 -24.62 3.76
C LYS A 203 -15.09 -24.51 2.41
N LEU A 204 -14.91 -23.29 1.91
CA LEU A 204 -14.18 -23.03 0.68
C LEU A 204 -12.73 -23.52 0.79
N LEU A 205 -12.07 -23.19 1.90
CA LEU A 205 -10.70 -23.61 2.17
C LEU A 205 -10.60 -25.15 2.23
N ARG A 206 -11.48 -25.82 2.96
CA ARG A 206 -11.49 -27.29 3.05
C ARG A 206 -11.72 -27.98 1.71
N TYR A 207 -12.53 -27.38 0.83
CA TYR A 207 -12.82 -27.95 -0.48
C TYR A 207 -11.63 -27.84 -1.44
N TYR A 208 -10.99 -26.67 -1.52
CA TYR A 208 -9.88 -26.43 -2.45
C TYR A 208 -8.50 -26.80 -1.89
N CYS A 209 -8.34 -26.79 -0.58
CA CYS A 209 -7.09 -27.08 0.13
C CYS A 209 -7.39 -27.90 1.40
N PRO A 210 -7.78 -29.17 1.25
CA PRO A 210 -8.05 -30.04 2.39
C PRO A 210 -6.80 -30.20 3.25
N PRO A 211 -6.92 -30.20 4.59
CA PRO A 211 -5.79 -30.47 5.46
C PRO A 211 -5.23 -31.86 5.17
N GLN A 212 -3.90 -31.98 5.11
CA GLN A 212 -3.29 -33.30 5.04
C GLN A 212 -3.61 -34.04 6.34
N VAL A 213 -4.23 -35.22 6.21
CA VAL A 213 -4.43 -36.12 7.33
C VAL A 213 -3.08 -36.75 7.62
N CYS A 214 -2.34 -36.21 8.58
CA CYS A 214 -1.18 -36.92 9.13
C CYS A 214 -1.72 -38.11 9.92
N HIS A 215 -1.69 -39.31 9.33
CA HIS A 215 -1.80 -40.54 10.08
C HIS A 215 -0.57 -40.65 10.97
N THR A 216 -0.64 -40.16 12.20
CA THR A 216 0.32 -40.51 13.23
C THR A 216 0.09 -41.99 13.53
N VAL A 217 0.84 -42.86 12.86
CA VAL A 217 0.97 -44.26 13.27
C VAL A 217 1.68 -44.22 14.62
N PHE A 218 0.90 -44.29 15.70
CA PHE A 218 1.42 -44.64 17.00
C PHE A 218 1.84 -46.11 16.91
N HIS A 219 3.14 -46.36 16.73
CA HIS A 219 3.68 -47.67 17.02
C HIS A 219 3.73 -47.82 18.56
N PRO A 220 3.16 -48.91 19.10
CA PRO A 220 3.15 -49.20 20.53
C PRO A 220 4.55 -49.43 21.11
#